data_AF-A0A3N5YXU4-F1
#
_entry.id   AF-A0A3N5YXU4-F1
#
_cell.length_a   1.000
_cell.length_b   1.000
_cell.length_c   1.000
_cell.angle_alpha   90.00
_cell.angle_beta   90.00
_cell.angle_gamma   90.00
#
_symmetry.space_group_name_H-M   'P 1'
#
loop_
_entity.id
_entity.type
_entity.pdbx_description
1 polymer ?
#
loop_
_entity_poly.entity_id
_entity_poly.type
_entity_poly.pdbx_seq_one_letter_code
_entity_poly.pdbx_strand_id
1 'polypeptide(L)'
;MMKDWKKLPAYRAEPRIDSLVGFYLPDFAWEYLNDKIIGIIPELPLRLATLDEKKTGDKSYKVDFYLLGESGEHYLVEFKTDSSSRRDKQDEYLEQAKAKGMKAIIEGIIRIAGISAFTHKYEHLVDKLKALGLVDYLKQYCHSNDHLKIVYVQPGLNNDKKNGDHIIIFNWISDWLKKNYPDEVFEKELAETLAEWAE
;
A
#
# COMPACT_ATOMS: atom_id res chain seq x y z
N MET A 1 17.96 15.21 -11.88
CA MET A 1 18.59 15.32 -10.53
C MET A 1 18.31 14.09 -9.64
N MET A 2 17.06 13.60 -9.60
CA MET A 2 16.65 12.48 -8.74
C MET A 2 17.31 11.13 -9.11
N LYS A 3 17.57 10.91 -10.41
CA LYS A 3 18.30 9.77 -10.97
C LYS A 3 19.59 9.42 -10.22
N ASP A 4 20.40 10.43 -9.92
CA ASP A 4 21.72 10.23 -9.30
C ASP A 4 21.65 9.93 -7.80
N TRP A 5 20.51 10.17 -7.17
CA TRP A 5 20.39 9.99 -5.72
C TRP A 5 20.49 8.53 -5.29
N LYS A 6 19.95 7.57 -6.08
CA LYS A 6 20.05 6.13 -5.79
C LYS A 6 21.49 5.61 -5.83
N LYS A 7 22.41 6.35 -6.46
CA LYS A 7 23.85 6.03 -6.54
C LYS A 7 24.62 6.46 -5.28
N LEU A 8 24.00 7.21 -4.37
CA LEU A 8 24.64 7.70 -3.15
C LEU A 8 24.54 6.67 -2.01
N PRO A 9 25.65 6.36 -1.29
CA PRO A 9 25.72 5.26 -0.32
C PRO A 9 24.70 5.30 0.83
N ALA A 10 24.17 6.47 1.19
CA ALA A 10 23.25 6.65 2.30
C ALA A 10 21.83 7.04 1.88
N TYR A 11 21.56 7.12 0.56
CA TYR A 11 20.24 7.51 0.08
C TYR A 11 19.26 6.35 0.24
N ARG A 12 18.20 6.57 1.01
CA ARG A 12 17.08 5.63 1.13
C ARG A 12 16.00 6.04 0.14
N ALA A 13 15.94 5.36 -1.00
CA ALA A 13 14.99 5.65 -2.06
C ALA A 13 13.54 5.36 -1.67
N GLU A 14 13.33 4.25 -0.96
CA GLU A 14 12.01 3.74 -0.57
C GLU A 14 11.13 4.78 0.13
N PRO A 15 11.48 5.32 1.32
CA PRO A 15 10.64 6.28 2.05
C PRO A 15 10.56 7.67 1.41
N ARG A 16 11.19 7.89 0.25
CA ARG A 16 11.20 9.20 -0.44
C ARG A 16 10.37 9.15 -1.71
N ILE A 17 10.36 8.00 -2.38
CA ILE A 17 9.67 7.82 -3.65
C ILE A 17 8.31 7.16 -3.44
N ASP A 18 8.14 6.39 -2.36
CA ASP A 18 6.83 5.90 -1.91
C ASP A 18 5.79 7.04 -1.78
N SER A 19 6.20 8.20 -1.27
CA SER A 19 5.34 9.34 -1.01
C SER A 19 5.02 10.09 -2.29
N LEU A 20 5.98 10.17 -3.22
CA LEU A 20 5.78 10.79 -4.54
C LEU A 20 4.89 9.90 -5.42
N VAL A 21 5.14 8.59 -5.44
CA VAL A 21 4.30 7.63 -6.15
C VAL A 21 2.94 7.51 -5.46
N GLY A 22 2.90 7.52 -4.13
CA GLY A 22 1.70 7.48 -3.31
C GLY A 22 0.74 8.65 -3.57
N PHE A 23 1.27 9.80 -4.00
CA PHE A 23 0.44 10.93 -4.44
C PHE A 23 -0.37 10.58 -5.70
N TYR A 24 0.25 9.92 -6.69
CA TYR A 24 -0.40 9.50 -7.93
C TYR A 24 -1.11 8.14 -7.82
N LEU A 25 -0.90 7.41 -6.71
CA LEU A 25 -1.39 6.05 -6.53
C LEU A 25 -2.89 5.89 -6.76
N PRO A 26 -3.79 6.76 -6.26
CA PRO A 26 -5.22 6.61 -6.54
C PRO A 26 -5.54 6.64 -8.05
N ASP A 27 -4.87 7.51 -8.81
CA ASP A 27 -5.17 7.73 -10.23
C ASP A 27 -4.64 6.59 -11.10
N PHE A 28 -3.38 6.20 -10.90
CA PHE A 28 -2.79 5.14 -11.71
C PHE A 28 -3.29 3.76 -11.28
N ALA A 29 -3.60 3.55 -9.99
CA ALA A 29 -4.20 2.30 -9.54
C ALA A 29 -5.61 2.14 -10.11
N TRP A 30 -6.37 3.23 -10.27
CA TRP A 30 -7.65 3.19 -10.97
C TRP A 30 -7.49 2.68 -12.40
N GLU A 31 -6.58 3.26 -13.20
CA GLU A 31 -6.36 2.83 -14.59
C GLU A 31 -5.83 1.39 -14.66
N TYR A 32 -4.92 1.00 -13.75
CA TYR A 32 -4.32 -0.34 -13.74
C TYR A 32 -5.30 -1.44 -13.31
N LEU A 33 -6.06 -1.21 -12.23
CA LEU A 33 -6.96 -2.18 -11.63
C LEU A 33 -8.35 -2.17 -12.28
N ASN A 34 -8.64 -1.15 -13.09
CA ASN A 34 -9.96 -0.87 -13.65
C ASN A 34 -11.04 -0.75 -12.55
N ASP A 35 -10.67 -0.11 -11.44
CA ASP A 35 -11.55 0.14 -10.30
C ASP A 35 -11.22 1.50 -9.68
N LYS A 36 -12.19 2.41 -9.65
CA LYS A 36 -11.97 3.79 -9.21
C LYS A 36 -11.66 3.81 -7.72
N ILE A 37 -10.52 4.38 -7.34
CA ILE A 37 -10.13 4.44 -5.93
C ILE A 37 -10.91 5.56 -5.22
N ILE A 38 -11.66 5.19 -4.19
CA ILE A 38 -12.49 6.11 -3.37
C ILE A 38 -11.93 6.33 -1.97
N GLY A 39 -10.91 5.56 -1.57
CA GLY A 39 -10.25 5.70 -0.28
C GLY A 39 -8.78 5.30 -0.34
N ILE A 40 -7.95 6.04 0.39
CA ILE A 40 -6.53 5.73 0.59
C ILE A 40 -6.15 5.99 2.06
N ILE A 41 -5.42 5.05 2.66
CA ILE A 41 -4.82 5.19 3.99
C ILE A 41 -3.34 4.79 3.91
N PRO A 42 -2.40 5.72 4.09
CA PRO A 42 -0.99 5.37 4.18
C PRO A 42 -0.66 4.70 5.51
N GLU A 43 0.34 3.82 5.50
CA GLU A 43 0.86 3.10 6.66
C GLU A 43 -0.23 2.38 7.49
N LEU A 44 -1.12 1.63 6.85
CA LEU A 44 -2.21 0.96 7.55
C LEU A 44 -1.65 -0.10 8.53
N PRO A 45 -1.97 -0.03 9.84
CA PRO A 45 -1.42 -0.97 10.82
C PRO A 45 -2.13 -2.32 10.74
N LEU A 46 -1.35 -3.39 10.59
CA LEU A 46 -1.81 -4.78 10.62
C LEU A 46 -1.38 -5.44 11.94
N ARG A 47 -2.32 -5.68 12.85
CA ARG A 47 -2.05 -6.23 14.19
C ARG A 47 -1.42 -7.62 14.10
N LEU A 48 -0.26 -7.83 14.72
CA LEU A 48 0.47 -9.10 14.65
C LEU A 48 -0.36 -10.30 15.11
N ALA A 49 -1.04 -10.17 16.24
CA ALA A 49 -1.89 -11.21 16.81
C ALA A 49 -3.21 -11.44 16.03
N THR A 50 -3.51 -10.59 15.04
CA THR A 50 -4.58 -10.85 14.07
C THR A 50 -4.08 -11.73 12.93
N LEU A 51 -2.83 -11.51 12.49
CA LEU A 51 -2.21 -12.26 11.38
C LEU A 51 -1.75 -13.65 11.81
N ASP A 52 -1.16 -13.76 12.99
CA ASP A 52 -0.60 -14.99 13.54
C ASP A 52 -1.02 -15.15 15.01
N GLU A 53 -1.82 -16.16 15.29
CA GLU A 53 -2.36 -16.46 16.63
C GLU A 53 -1.27 -16.86 17.63
N LYS A 54 -0.08 -17.27 17.17
CA LYS A 54 1.07 -17.55 18.03
C LYS A 54 1.73 -16.27 18.53
N LYS A 55 1.51 -15.14 17.86
CA LYS A 55 2.03 -13.83 18.28
C LYS A 55 1.10 -13.25 19.34
N THR A 56 1.70 -12.72 20.40
CA THR A 56 0.99 -12.05 21.48
C THR A 56 1.25 -10.54 21.46
N GLY A 57 0.34 -9.79 22.08
CA GLY A 57 0.39 -8.33 22.16
C GLY A 57 -0.15 -7.63 20.92
N ASP A 58 0.02 -6.31 20.91
CA ASP A 58 -0.68 -5.41 19.99
C ASP A 58 0.30 -4.55 19.17
N LYS A 59 1.47 -5.14 18.91
CA LYS A 59 2.37 -4.64 17.87
C LYS A 59 1.72 -4.84 16.50
N SER A 60 2.15 -4.07 15.52
CA SER A 60 1.65 -4.14 14.15
C SER A 60 2.79 -4.16 13.14
N TYR A 61 2.58 -4.85 12.02
CA TYR A 61 3.23 -4.46 10.76
C TYR A 61 2.51 -3.24 10.19
N LYS A 62 3.13 -2.56 9.23
CA LYS A 62 2.51 -1.50 8.47
C LYS A 62 2.64 -1.88 7.00
N VAL A 63 1.53 -1.87 6.30
CA VAL A 63 1.54 -1.88 4.83
C VAL A 63 1.62 -0.43 4.36
N ASP A 64 2.35 -0.18 3.27
CA ASP A 64 2.62 1.19 2.82
C ASP A 64 1.34 1.95 2.49
N PHE A 65 0.39 1.31 1.80
CA PHE A 65 -0.94 1.89 1.57
C PHE A 65 -2.05 0.85 1.61
N TYR A 66 -3.23 1.30 2.03
CA TYR A 66 -4.50 0.64 1.82
C TYR A 66 -5.34 1.46 0.85
N LEU A 67 -5.95 0.80 -0.14
CA LEU A 67 -6.91 1.41 -1.06
C LEU A 67 -8.28 0.74 -0.96
N LEU A 68 -9.33 1.54 -1.09
CA LEU A 68 -10.71 1.08 -1.29
C LEU A 68 -11.16 1.46 -2.71
N GLY A 69 -11.54 0.46 -3.50
CA GLY A 69 -12.17 0.66 -4.80
C GLY A 69 -13.66 0.97 -4.70
N GLU A 70 -14.21 1.67 -5.69
CA GLU A 70 -15.64 1.96 -5.81
C GLU A 70 -16.46 0.68 -5.98
N SER A 71 -15.85 -0.38 -6.51
CA SER A 71 -16.44 -1.73 -6.54
C SER A 71 -16.62 -2.37 -5.15
N GLY A 72 -16.00 -1.80 -4.11
CA GLY A 72 -15.90 -2.36 -2.76
C GLY A 72 -14.72 -3.32 -2.58
N GLU A 73 -13.83 -3.47 -3.56
CA GLU A 73 -12.60 -4.26 -3.39
C GLU A 73 -11.56 -3.55 -2.53
N HIS A 74 -10.85 -4.33 -1.71
CA HIS A 74 -9.81 -3.85 -0.80
C HIS A 74 -8.43 -4.20 -1.35
N TYR A 75 -7.52 -3.23 -1.36
CA TYR A 75 -6.16 -3.43 -1.84
C TYR A 75 -5.14 -3.06 -0.77
N LEU A 76 -4.23 -3.99 -0.47
CA LEU A 76 -3.02 -3.75 0.31
C LEU A 76 -1.88 -3.51 -0.66
N VAL A 77 -1.30 -2.31 -0.63
CA VAL A 77 -0.24 -1.89 -1.55
C VAL A 77 1.09 -1.86 -0.81
N GLU A 78 2.04 -2.65 -1.31
CA GLU A 78 3.41 -2.72 -0.81
C GLU A 78 4.37 -2.14 -1.85
N PHE A 79 5.17 -1.17 -1.43
CA PHE A 79 6.17 -0.50 -2.26
C PHE A 79 7.53 -1.16 -2.05
N LYS A 80 8.22 -1.48 -3.15
CA LYS A 80 9.59 -2.00 -3.14
C LYS A 80 10.46 -1.14 -4.04
N THR A 81 11.66 -0.77 -3.61
CA THR A 81 12.62 0.00 -4.45
C THR A 81 13.79 -0.79 -5.01
N ASP A 82 13.91 -2.06 -4.61
CA ASP A 82 14.96 -2.96 -5.04
C ASP A 82 14.35 -4.31 -5.45
N SER A 83 14.72 -4.78 -6.63
CA SER A 83 14.30 -6.07 -7.19
C SER A 83 14.70 -7.23 -6.27
N SER A 84 15.74 -7.11 -5.46
CA SER A 84 16.17 -8.14 -4.49
C SER A 84 15.32 -8.22 -3.20
N SER A 85 14.34 -7.32 -3.03
CA SER A 85 13.56 -7.16 -1.80
C SER A 85 12.47 -8.24 -1.61
N ARG A 86 12.05 -8.93 -2.68
CA ARG A 86 11.09 -10.07 -2.59
C ARG A 86 11.78 -11.37 -2.20
N ARG A 87 12.24 -11.49 -0.95
CA ARG A 87 12.58 -12.80 -0.37
C ARG A 87 11.32 -13.37 0.29
N ASP A 88 10.95 -14.61 -0.02
CA ASP A 88 9.67 -15.28 0.33
C ASP A 88 9.11 -15.04 1.74
N LYS A 89 9.97 -14.80 2.73
CA LYS A 89 9.58 -14.59 4.13
C LYS A 89 9.17 -13.15 4.46
N GLN A 90 9.48 -12.17 3.63
CA GLN A 90 9.25 -10.75 3.96
C GLN A 90 7.78 -10.34 3.78
N ASP A 91 7.07 -10.97 2.85
CA ASP A 91 5.69 -10.60 2.52
C ASP A 91 4.67 -11.61 3.10
N GLU A 92 5.10 -12.55 3.95
CA GLU A 92 4.21 -13.57 4.57
C GLU A 92 3.04 -12.91 5.32
N TYR A 93 3.28 -11.75 5.93
CA TYR A 93 2.26 -11.02 6.67
C TYR A 93 1.14 -10.47 5.77
N LEU A 94 1.43 -10.13 4.50
CA LEU A 94 0.43 -9.67 3.53
C LEU A 94 -0.47 -10.84 3.11
N GLU A 95 0.13 -12.02 2.86
CA GLU A 95 -0.63 -13.23 2.56
C GLU A 95 -1.49 -13.66 3.76
N GLN A 96 -0.97 -13.56 4.98
CA GLN A 96 -1.75 -13.78 6.20
C GLN A 96 -2.91 -12.77 6.31
N ALA A 97 -2.66 -11.50 6.02
CA ALA A 97 -3.70 -10.47 6.03
C ALA A 97 -4.80 -10.77 5.00
N LYS A 98 -4.40 -11.10 3.77
CA LYS A 98 -5.29 -11.52 2.70
C LYS A 98 -6.14 -12.73 3.10
N ALA A 99 -5.54 -13.74 3.72
CA ALA A 99 -6.23 -14.94 4.16
C ALA A 99 -7.22 -14.68 5.32
N LYS A 100 -6.96 -13.66 6.17
CA LYS A 100 -7.83 -13.30 7.30
C LYS A 100 -9.01 -12.40 6.92
N GLY A 101 -8.90 -11.66 5.80
CA GLY A 101 -9.93 -10.74 5.34
C GLY A 101 -9.90 -9.38 6.05
N MET A 102 -10.46 -8.37 5.38
CA MET A 102 -10.53 -6.98 5.85
C MET A 102 -11.21 -6.83 7.22
N LYS A 103 -12.26 -7.59 7.52
CA LYS A 103 -13.00 -7.59 8.78
C LYS A 103 -12.06 -7.86 9.94
N ALA A 104 -11.28 -8.93 9.85
CA ALA A 104 -10.31 -9.29 10.89
C ALA A 104 -9.24 -8.21 11.04
N ILE A 105 -8.79 -7.60 9.93
CA ILE A 105 -7.84 -6.48 9.95
C ILE A 105 -8.43 -5.28 10.68
N ILE A 106 -9.67 -4.87 10.37
CA ILE A 106 -10.37 -3.76 11.03
C ILE A 106 -10.53 -4.03 12.53
N GLU A 107 -11.00 -5.22 12.91
CA GLU A 107 -11.13 -5.61 14.32
C GLU A 107 -9.77 -5.54 15.04
N GLY A 108 -8.69 -5.93 14.36
CA GLY A 108 -7.32 -5.76 14.84
C GLY A 108 -6.93 -4.29 15.06
N ILE A 109 -7.25 -3.41 14.12
CA ILE A 109 -6.99 -1.96 14.23
C ILE A 109 -7.76 -1.36 15.40
N ILE A 110 -9.05 -1.69 15.55
CA ILE A 110 -9.88 -1.21 16.66
C ILE A 110 -9.31 -1.67 18.00
N ARG A 111 -8.79 -2.90 18.07
CA ARG A 111 -8.14 -3.41 19.28
C ARG A 111 -6.86 -2.64 19.62
N ILE A 112 -6.01 -2.33 18.64
CA ILE A 112 -4.82 -1.48 18.88
C ILE A 112 -5.25 -0.09 19.33
N ALA A 113 -6.24 0.52 18.66
CA ALA A 113 -6.76 1.84 19.00
C ALA A 113 -7.25 1.92 20.45
N GLY A 114 -7.88 0.85 20.96
CA GLY A 114 -8.40 0.80 22.33
C GLY A 114 -7.34 0.79 23.43
N ILE A 115 -6.09 0.49 23.11
CA ILE A 115 -5.02 0.38 24.12
C ILE A 115 -3.77 1.23 23.83
N SER A 116 -3.71 1.86 22.65
CA SER A 116 -2.54 2.62 22.23
C SER A 116 -2.39 3.90 23.03
N ALA A 117 -1.13 4.24 23.39
CA ALA A 117 -0.81 5.55 23.95
C ALA A 117 -0.96 6.70 22.93
N PHE A 118 -1.01 6.39 21.62
CA PHE A 118 -1.16 7.37 20.55
C PHE A 118 -2.64 7.61 20.20
N THR A 119 -3.47 7.90 21.20
CA THR A 119 -4.94 7.97 21.09
C THR A 119 -5.41 8.83 19.92
N HIS A 120 -4.95 10.08 19.82
CA HIS A 120 -5.34 11.01 18.75
C HIS A 120 -5.07 10.45 17.33
N LYS A 121 -3.95 9.74 17.13
CA LYS A 121 -3.60 9.20 15.81
C LYS A 121 -4.54 8.05 15.43
N TYR A 122 -4.85 7.19 16.39
CA TYR A 122 -5.77 6.08 16.18
C TYR A 122 -7.23 6.54 16.07
N GLU A 123 -7.63 7.58 16.79
CA GLU A 123 -8.93 8.23 16.60
C GLU A 123 -9.06 8.76 15.17
N HIS A 124 -8.05 9.48 14.68
CA HIS A 124 -8.04 9.96 13.30
C HIS A 124 -8.11 8.82 12.27
N LEU A 125 -7.39 7.72 12.50
CA LEU A 125 -7.49 6.53 11.65
C LEU A 125 -8.90 5.93 11.68
N VAL A 126 -9.50 5.77 12.86
CA VAL A 126 -10.87 5.25 13.00
C VAL A 126 -11.89 6.15 12.30
N ASP A 127 -11.72 7.47 12.38
CA ASP A 127 -12.60 8.41 11.70
C ASP A 127 -12.46 8.33 10.18
N LYS A 128 -11.24 8.12 9.65
CA LYS A 128 -11.03 7.79 8.23
C LYS A 128 -11.75 6.50 7.83
N LEU A 129 -11.64 5.44 8.64
CA LEU A 129 -12.32 4.16 8.37
C LEU A 129 -13.85 4.31 8.37
N LYS A 130 -14.40 5.13 9.26
CA LYS A 130 -15.83 5.48 9.28
C LYS A 130 -16.25 6.29 8.05
N ALA A 131 -15.46 7.29 7.66
CA ALA A 131 -15.73 8.10 6.47
C ALA A 131 -15.75 7.27 5.18
N LEU A 132 -14.97 6.18 5.15
CA LEU A 132 -14.97 5.19 4.05
C LEU A 132 -16.09 4.15 4.16
N GLY A 133 -16.93 4.20 5.19
CA GLY A 133 -18.02 3.23 5.40
C GLY A 133 -17.54 1.83 5.78
N LEU A 134 -16.31 1.69 6.28
CA LEU A 134 -15.76 0.40 6.72
C LEU A 134 -16.15 0.06 8.15
N VAL A 135 -16.37 1.09 8.96
CA VAL A 135 -16.63 0.97 10.39
C VAL A 135 -17.85 1.80 10.77
N ASP A 136 -18.73 1.25 11.61
CA ASP A 136 -19.90 1.94 12.12
C ASP A 136 -19.62 2.79 13.37
N TYR A 137 -20.67 3.35 13.97
CA TYR A 137 -20.55 4.16 15.19
C TYR A 137 -20.15 3.33 16.43
N LEU A 138 -20.38 2.02 16.41
CA LEU A 138 -20.00 1.05 17.46
C LEU A 138 -18.58 0.51 17.26
N LYS A 139 -17.85 1.01 16.25
CA LYS A 139 -16.51 0.53 15.86
C LYS A 139 -16.53 -0.92 15.37
N GLN A 140 -17.62 -1.35 14.74
CA GLN A 140 -17.76 -2.67 14.13
C GLN A 140 -17.59 -2.57 12.61
N TYR A 141 -17.01 -3.62 12.01
CA TYR A 141 -16.91 -3.72 10.56
C TYR A 141 -18.30 -3.80 9.92
N CYS A 142 -18.60 -2.94 8.95
CA CYS A 142 -19.93 -2.87 8.32
C CYS A 142 -19.92 -2.91 6.79
N HIS A 143 -18.76 -3.12 6.16
CA HIS A 143 -18.66 -3.23 4.70
C HIS A 143 -19.08 -4.64 4.23
N SER A 144 -19.68 -4.74 3.04
CA SER A 144 -20.23 -5.99 2.53
C SER A 144 -19.19 -6.93 1.92
N ASN A 145 -18.10 -6.37 1.40
CA ASN A 145 -16.97 -7.12 0.88
C ASN A 145 -15.92 -7.31 1.97
N ASP A 146 -15.25 -8.45 2.03
CA ASP A 146 -14.17 -8.75 2.96
C ASP A 146 -12.87 -9.14 2.23
N HIS A 147 -12.94 -9.22 0.91
CA HIS A 147 -11.88 -9.73 0.07
C HIS A 147 -10.74 -8.71 -0.09
N LEU A 148 -9.52 -9.17 0.17
CA LEU A 148 -8.29 -8.39 0.05
C LEU A 148 -7.48 -8.87 -1.15
N LYS A 149 -7.00 -7.91 -1.94
CA LYS A 149 -5.99 -8.11 -2.98
C LYS A 149 -4.68 -7.46 -2.55
N ILE A 150 -3.57 -8.05 -2.97
CA ILE A 150 -2.23 -7.49 -2.75
C ILE A 150 -1.78 -6.88 -4.06
N VAL A 151 -1.29 -5.64 -3.99
CA VAL A 151 -0.71 -4.90 -5.10
C VAL A 151 0.73 -4.58 -4.74
N TYR A 152 1.66 -4.95 -5.60
CA TYR A 152 3.06 -4.57 -5.45
C TYR A 152 3.38 -3.43 -6.41
N VAL A 153 4.08 -2.42 -5.90
CA VAL A 153 4.67 -1.37 -6.73
C VAL A 153 6.18 -1.52 -6.64
N GLN A 154 6.84 -1.83 -7.74
CA GLN A 154 8.25 -2.26 -7.71
C GLN A 154 9.02 -1.94 -9.00
N PRO A 155 10.37 -2.03 -9.01
CA PRO A 155 11.17 -1.62 -10.17
C PRO A 155 10.84 -2.36 -11.47
N GLY A 156 10.86 -3.69 -11.40
CA GLY A 156 10.67 -4.56 -12.56
C GLY A 156 9.95 -5.85 -12.20
N LEU A 157 9.82 -6.75 -13.18
CA LEU A 157 9.25 -8.07 -12.94
C LEU A 157 10.33 -8.99 -12.36
N ASN A 158 10.12 -9.50 -11.15
CA ASN A 158 10.94 -10.59 -10.63
C ASN A 158 10.44 -11.93 -11.17
N ASN A 159 11.35 -12.91 -11.27
CA ASN A 159 11.01 -14.29 -11.65
C ASN A 159 10.10 -14.98 -10.62
N ASP A 160 10.06 -14.49 -9.37
CA ASP A 160 9.22 -14.98 -8.28
C ASP A 160 7.80 -14.39 -8.34
N LYS A 161 7.16 -14.39 -9.51
CA LYS A 161 5.73 -14.09 -9.60
C LYS A 161 4.97 -15.22 -8.92
N LYS A 162 4.31 -14.93 -7.79
CA LYS A 162 3.26 -15.80 -7.30
C LYS A 162 2.03 -15.57 -8.17
N ASN A 163 1.34 -16.66 -8.53
CA ASN A 163 0.13 -16.57 -9.34
C ASN A 163 -0.92 -15.71 -8.63
N GLY A 164 -1.40 -14.67 -9.32
CA GLY A 164 -2.47 -13.79 -8.82
C GLY A 164 -2.01 -12.47 -8.18
N ASP A 165 -0.71 -12.18 -8.17
CA ASP A 165 -0.20 -10.88 -7.73
C ASP A 165 -0.54 -9.77 -8.75
N HIS A 166 -1.06 -8.64 -8.27
CA HIS A 166 -1.10 -7.41 -9.08
C HIS A 166 0.24 -6.68 -8.93
N ILE A 167 0.94 -6.44 -10.04
CA ILE A 167 2.29 -5.85 -10.01
C ILE A 167 2.35 -4.66 -10.95
N ILE A 168 2.48 -3.47 -10.35
CA ILE A 168 2.67 -2.21 -11.05
C ILE A 168 4.17 -1.92 -11.08
N ILE A 169 4.78 -2.01 -12.25
CA ILE A 169 6.22 -1.77 -12.41
C ILE A 169 6.52 -0.29 -12.67
N PHE A 170 7.72 0.15 -12.30
CA PHE A 170 8.13 1.55 -12.46
C PHE A 170 8.07 2.04 -13.91
N ASN A 171 8.41 1.20 -14.89
CA ASN A 171 8.26 1.54 -16.31
C ASN A 171 6.81 1.86 -16.68
N TRP A 172 5.85 1.11 -16.12
CA TRP A 172 4.43 1.36 -16.36
C TRP A 172 4.00 2.70 -15.77
N ILE A 173 4.45 3.03 -14.54
CA ILE A 173 4.17 4.33 -13.90
C ILE A 173 4.83 5.47 -14.68
N SER A 174 6.06 5.29 -15.16
CA SER A 174 6.76 6.25 -16.02
C SER A 174 5.94 6.57 -17.27
N ASP A 175 5.46 5.55 -17.97
CA ASP A 175 4.68 5.74 -19.20
C ASP A 175 3.33 6.39 -18.90
N TRP A 176 2.71 6.02 -17.78
CA TRP A 176 1.48 6.65 -17.29
C TRP A 176 1.68 8.14 -17.00
N LEU A 177 2.76 8.52 -16.31
CA LEU A 177 3.08 9.93 -16.02
C LEU A 177 3.32 10.72 -17.30
N LYS A 178 4.12 10.20 -18.24
CA LYS A 178 4.40 10.87 -19.52
C LYS A 178 3.14 11.07 -20.36
N LYS A 179 2.20 10.12 -20.31
CA LYS A 179 0.93 10.19 -21.02
C LYS A 179 -0.01 11.24 -20.43
N ASN A 180 -0.13 11.29 -19.11
CA ASN A 180 -1.13 12.14 -18.42
C ASN A 180 -0.62 13.54 -18.10
N TYR A 181 0.71 13.72 -17.99
CA TYR A 181 1.36 14.99 -17.65
C TYR A 181 2.52 15.30 -18.63
N PRO A 182 2.26 15.42 -19.95
CA PRO A 182 3.32 15.51 -20.96
C PRO A 182 4.15 16.80 -20.90
N ASP A 183 3.55 17.89 -20.41
CA ASP A 183 4.16 19.23 -20.41
C ASP A 183 4.71 19.63 -19.04
N GLU A 184 4.52 18.80 -18.01
CA GLU A 184 4.91 19.13 -16.64
C GLU A 184 6.35 18.67 -16.32
N VAL A 185 7.17 19.62 -15.87
CA VAL A 185 8.61 19.41 -15.68
C VAL A 185 8.90 18.40 -14.57
N PHE A 186 8.13 18.44 -13.48
CA PHE A 186 8.35 17.59 -12.32
C PHE A 186 8.04 16.11 -12.63
N GLU A 187 6.88 15.87 -13.24
CA GLU A 187 6.35 14.56 -13.60
C GLU A 187 7.24 13.92 -14.67
N LYS A 188 7.78 14.72 -15.59
CA LYS A 188 8.78 14.27 -16.55
C LYS A 188 10.06 13.77 -15.86
N GLU A 189 10.63 14.55 -14.93
CA GLU A 189 11.82 14.13 -14.17
C GLU A 189 11.54 12.88 -13.32
N LEU A 190 10.36 12.80 -12.69
CA LEU A 190 9.94 11.63 -11.91
C LEU A 190 9.79 10.39 -12.81
N ALA A 191 9.13 10.53 -13.96
CA ALA A 191 8.96 9.43 -14.92
C ALA A 191 10.29 8.91 -15.43
N GLU A 192 11.21 9.81 -15.82
CA GLU A 192 12.54 9.40 -16.26
C GLU A 192 13.37 8.75 -15.13
N THR A 193 13.17 9.18 -13.87
CA THR A 193 13.82 8.56 -12.70
C THR A 193 13.29 7.16 -12.45
N LEU A 194 11.98 6.97 -12.50
CA LEU A 194 11.34 5.66 -12.35
C LEU A 194 11.80 4.70 -13.45
N ALA A 195 11.92 5.18 -14.69
CA ALA A 195 12.42 4.38 -15.81
C ALA A 195 13.87 3.92 -15.60
N GLU A 196 14.79 4.82 -15.19
CA GLU A 196 16.19 4.45 -14.88
C GLU A 196 16.26 3.47 -13.71
N TRP A 197 15.35 3.57 -12.75
CA TRP A 197 15.35 2.69 -11.58
C TRP A 197 14.69 1.34 -11.82
N ALA A 198 14.00 1.15 -12.94
CA ALA A 198 13.39 -0.11 -13.35
C ALA A 198 14.39 -1.13 -13.88
N GLU A 199 15.60 -0.66 -14.25
CA GLU A 199 16.77 -1.45 -14.67
C GLU A 199 17.49 -2.10 -13.47
#